data_AF-A0A1Q4YEF6-F1
#
_entry.id   AF-A0A1Q4YEF6-F1
#
_cell.length_a   1.000
_cell.length_b   1.000
_cell.length_c   1.000
_cell.angle_alpha   90.00
_cell.angle_beta   90.00
_cell.angle_gamma   90.00
#
_symmetry.space_group_name_H-M   'P 1'
#
loop_
_entity.id
_entity.type
_entity.pdbx_description
1 polymer ?
#
loop_
_entity_poly.entity_id
_entity_poly.type
_entity_poly.pdbx_seq_one_letter_code
_entity_poly.pdbx_strand_id
1 'polypeptide(L)' 'MPHVRLHTAHGHILLSDRYTRDDGPVVLDQAAEVAAQYGLVHQLRSIEGIEAMSQGLTGPRQR' A
#
# COMPACT_ATOMS: atom_id res chain seq x y z
N MET A 1 1.75 -16.02 5.56
CA MET A 1 1.28 -15.77 4.19
C MET A 1 2.29 -14.89 3.43
N PRO A 2 3.23 -15.48 2.67
CA PRO A 2 4.28 -14.74 1.96
C PRO A 2 3.75 -13.82 0.85
N HIS A 3 2.67 -14.22 0.16
CA HIS A 3 2.13 -13.51 -0.99
C HIS A 3 1.60 -12.12 -0.62
N VAL A 4 0.91 -11.98 0.52
CA VAL A 4 0.41 -10.67 0.99
C VAL A 4 1.57 -9.69 1.23
N ARG A 5 2.65 -10.16 1.86
CA ARG A 5 3.83 -9.31 2.10
C ARG A 5 4.51 -8.88 0.80
N LEU A 6 4.56 -9.78 -0.20
CA LEU A 6 5.10 -9.45 -1.52
C LEU A 6 4.25 -8.42 -2.24
N HIS A 7 2.92 -8.57 -2.21
CA HIS A 7 2.01 -7.58 -2.81
C HIS A 7 2.07 -6.23 -2.09
N THR A 8 2.11 -6.21 -0.75
CA THR A 8 2.32 -4.98 0.00
C THR A 8 3.64 -4.28 -0.35
N ALA A 9 4.73 -5.04 -0.49
CA ALA A 9 6.00 -4.49 -0.92
C ALA A 9 5.95 -3.96 -2.36
N HIS A 10 5.28 -4.68 -3.26
CA HIS A 10 5.10 -4.26 -4.64
C HIS A 10 4.29 -2.96 -4.74
N GLY A 11 3.15 -2.87 -4.04
CA GLY A 11 2.34 -1.65 -3.98
C GLY A 11 3.13 -0.45 -3.45
N HIS A 12 3.95 -0.65 -2.41
CA HIS A 12 4.82 0.42 -1.88
C HIS A 12 5.88 0.90 -2.89
N ILE A 13 6.43 -0.01 -3.71
CA ILE A 13 7.37 0.35 -4.78
C ILE A 13 6.67 1.20 -5.86
N LEU A 14 5.48 0.78 -6.30
CA LEU A 14 4.70 1.51 -7.30
C LEU A 14 4.38 2.94 -6.83
N LEU A 15 4.00 3.10 -5.56
CA LEU A 15 3.76 4.41 -4.95
C LEU A 15 4.97 5.36 -4.98
N SER A 16 6.19 4.82 -5.05
CA SER A 16 7.43 5.60 -5.05
C SER A 16 7.83 6.13 -6.43
N ASP A 17 7.28 5.58 -7.51
CA ASP A 17 7.57 5.99 -8.89
C ASP A 17 6.39 6.77 -9.48
N ARG A 18 6.65 7.99 -9.96
CA ARG A 18 5.65 8.88 -10.58
C ARG A 18 4.88 8.24 -11.73
N TYR A 19 5.44 7.26 -12.42
CA TYR A 19 4.82 6.65 -13.61
C TYR A 19 3.92 5.45 -13.27
N THR A 20 4.06 4.88 -12.08
CA THR A 20 3.29 3.71 -11.63
C THR A 20 2.52 3.98 -10.33
N ARG A 21 2.60 5.21 -9.81
CA ARG A 21 1.97 5.62 -8.55
C ARG A 21 0.49 5.29 -8.47
N ASP A 22 -0.23 5.43 -9.58
CA ASP A 22 -1.68 5.20 -9.62
C ASP A 22 -2.04 3.70 -9.55
N ASP A 23 -1.09 2.80 -9.85
CA ASP A 23 -1.27 1.35 -9.72
C ASP A 23 -1.05 0.87 -8.28
N GLY A 24 -0.29 1.63 -7.48
CA GLY A 24 0.06 1.28 -6.10
C GLY A 24 -1.13 1.00 -5.19
N PRO A 25 -2.16 1.88 -5.13
CA PRO A 25 -3.36 1.65 -4.33
C PRO A 25 -4.08 0.35 -4.71
N VAL A 26 -4.19 0.05 -6.00
CA VAL A 26 -4.87 -1.17 -6.48
C VAL A 26 -4.19 -2.44 -5.95
N VAL A 27 -2.86 -2.47 -5.96
CA VAL A 27 -2.08 -3.60 -5.44
C VAL A 27 -2.18 -3.70 -3.91
N LEU A 28 -2.24 -2.57 -3.21
CA LEU A 28 -2.40 -2.51 -1.76
C LEU A 28 -3.79 -2.97 -1.31
N ASP A 29 -4.84 -2.56 -2.01
CA ASP A 29 -6.22 -3.01 -1.79
C ASP A 29 -6.33 -4.53 -1.93
N GLN A 30 -5.76 -5.09 -3.00
CA GLN A 30 -5.76 -6.54 -3.20
C GLN A 30 -4.99 -7.29 -2.10
N ALA A 31 -3.88 -6.72 -1.61
CA ALA A 31 -3.18 -7.28 -0.46
C ALA A 31 -4.02 -7.18 0.83
N ALA A 32 -4.76 -6.09 1.01
CA ALA A 32 -5.63 -5.87 2.17
C ALA A 32 -6.81 -6.85 2.18
N GLU A 33 -7.46 -7.11 1.04
CA GLU A 33 -8.53 -8.11 0.92
C GLU A 33 -8.06 -9.50 1.37
N VAL A 34 -6.91 -9.94 0.87
CA VAL A 34 -6.33 -11.24 1.27
C VAL A 34 -5.91 -11.21 2.74
N ALA A 35 -5.33 -10.11 3.22
CA ALA A 35 -4.98 -9.97 4.64
C ALA A 35 -6.21 -10.09 5.55
N ALA A 36 -7.33 -9.45 5.17
CA ALA A 36 -8.60 -9.51 5.88
C ALA A 36 -9.19 -10.93 5.88
N GLN A 37 -9.17 -11.60 4.74
CA GLN A 37 -9.65 -12.99 4.61
C GLN A 37 -8.96 -13.94 5.60
N TYR A 38 -7.66 -13.74 5.84
CA TYR A 38 -6.86 -14.59 6.73
C TYR A 38 -6.65 -14.00 8.14
N GLY A 39 -7.31 -12.89 8.48
CA GLY A 39 -7.20 -12.27 9.81
C GLY A 39 -5.80 -11.72 10.12
N LEU A 40 -5.04 -11.29 9.11
CA LEU A 40 -3.68 -10.78 9.25
C LEU A 40 -3.67 -9.31 9.72
N VAL A 41 -4.12 -9.07 10.94
CA VAL A 41 -4.30 -7.71 11.51
C VAL A 41 -3.06 -6.84 11.42
N HIS A 42 -1.87 -7.40 11.70
CA HIS A 42 -0.62 -6.64 11.58
C HIS A 42 -0.30 -6.23 10.14
N GLN A 43 -0.69 -7.05 9.16
CA GLN A 43 -0.46 -6.75 7.76
C GLN A 43 -1.40 -5.66 7.26
N LEU A 44 -2.68 -5.71 7.67
CA LEU A 44 -3.66 -4.65 7.39
C LEU A 44 -3.17 -3.30 7.90
N ARG A 45 -2.76 -3.22 9.17
CA ARG A 45 -2.22 -1.98 9.75
C ARG A 45 -0.96 -1.47 9.01
N SER A 46 -0.13 -2.38 8.50
CA SER A 46 1.03 -1.99 7.70
C SER A 46 0.62 -1.39 6.36
N ILE A 47 -0.41 -1.94 5.71
CA ILE A 47 -0.94 -1.44 4.43
C ILE A 47 -1.56 -0.05 4.63
N GLU A 48 -2.43 0.10 5.63
CA GLU A 48 -3.04 1.39 6.01
C GLU A 48 -1.99 2.47 6.26
N GLY A 49 -0.89 2.12 6.93
CA GLY A 49 0.22 3.04 7.17
C GLY A 49 0.93 3.50 5.89
N ILE A 50 1.12 2.60 4.93
CA ILE A 50 1.72 2.92 3.62
C ILE A 50 0.80 3.85 2.82
N GLU A 51 -0.50 3.56 2.80
CA GLU A 51 -1.50 4.37 2.09
C GLU A 51 -1.58 5.79 2.68
N ALA A 52 -1.63 5.91 4.00
CA ALA A 52 -1.65 7.21 4.69
C ALA A 52 -0.40 8.04 4.37
N MET A 53 0.79 7.42 4.38
CA MET A 53 2.05 8.10 4.01
C MET A 53 2.04 8.54 2.55
N SER A 54 1.49 7.72 1.65
CA SER A 54 1.40 8.04 0.22
C SER A 54 0.43 9.18 -0.07
N GLN A 55 -0.71 9.24 0.62
CA GLN A 55 -1.65 10.35 0.48
C GLN A 55 -1.02 11.67 0.96
N GLY A 56 -0.22 11.64 2.02
CA GLY A 56 0.56 12.80 2.48
C GLY A 56 1.61 13.30 1.47
N LEU A 57 2.17 12.41 0.64
CA LEU A 57 3.06 12.76 -0.49
C LEU A 57 2.35 13.46 -1.65
N THR A 58 1.01 13.45 -1.69
CA THR A 58 0.19 13.99 -2.80
C THR A 58 -0.37 15.39 -2.48
N GLY A 59 -0.17 15.90 -1.26
CA GLY A 59 -0.50 17.28 -0.90
C GLY A 59 0.55 18.27 -1.46
N PRO A 60 0.16 19.51 -1.83
CA PRO A 60 1.13 20.51 -2.24
C PRO A 60 2.12 20.74 -1.09
N ARG A 61 3.43 20.62 -1.37
CA ARG A 61 4.49 21.10 -0.47
C ARG A 61 4.26 22.60 -0.23
N GLN A 62 3.60 22.97 0.86
CA GLN A 62 3.66 24.35 1.32
C GLN A 62 5.13 24.64 1.69
N ARG A 63 5.68 25.61 0.96
CA ARG A 63 7.01 26.16 1.16
C ARG A 63 7.09 26.98 2.44
#